data_AF-A0A060YRG6-F1
#
_entry.id   AF-A0A060YRG6-F1
#
_cell.length_a   1.000
_cell.length_b   1.000
_cell.length_c   1.000
_cell.angle_alpha   90.00
_cell.angle_beta   90.00
_cell.angle_gamma   90.00
#
_symmetry.space_group_name_H-M   'P 1'
#
loop_
_entity.id
_entity.type
_entity.pdbx_description
1 polymer ?
#
loop_
_entity_poly.entity_id
_entity_poly.type
_entity_poly.pdbx_seq_one_letter_code
_entity_poly.pdbx_strand_id
1 'polypeptide(L)'
;MTFSWNDFIHRSSSRRLTKNGISEVESHAFNGTKIHKLFLMGNLQLSHMHNNSFKGAEGPGFLDISRTALSSLPESVLGEVEHLSAVSVFSLRALPPMSLFTKLRQANLTYPSHCCAFHKHQRNRYEDKHTLQDRIYLCILCHIYSALRKYSAPLNFATFCHISGFKH
;
A
#
# COMPACT_ATOMS: atom_id res chain seq x y z
N MET A 1 22.24 3.73 4.08
CA MET A 1 22.13 4.84 5.03
C MET A 1 20.86 4.66 5.83
N THR A 2 20.93 4.71 7.16
CA THR A 2 19.77 4.66 8.06
C THR A 2 19.12 6.04 8.11
N PHE A 3 17.81 6.11 7.92
CA PHE A 3 17.09 7.37 7.95
C PHE A 3 16.54 7.65 9.35
N SER A 4 17.02 8.71 9.99
CA SER A 4 16.46 9.30 11.21
C SER A 4 16.04 10.75 10.91
N TRP A 5 14.80 11.09 11.27
CA TRP A 5 14.11 12.33 10.87
C TRP A 5 14.44 13.54 11.75
N ASN A 6 15.35 13.38 12.72
CA ASN A 6 15.73 14.46 13.62
C ASN A 6 16.36 15.68 12.90
N ASP A 7 16.72 15.57 11.62
CA ASP A 7 17.46 16.62 10.90
C ASP A 7 16.65 17.53 9.96
N PHE A 8 15.36 17.30 9.71
CA PHE A 8 14.60 18.17 8.78
C PHE A 8 13.16 18.43 9.21
N ILE A 9 12.97 19.43 10.08
CA ILE A 9 11.66 20.05 10.33
C ILE A 9 11.48 21.21 9.33
N HIS A 10 10.93 20.91 8.16
CA HIS A 10 10.28 21.93 7.34
C HIS A 10 8.88 21.51 6.91
N ARG A 11 7.96 22.44 7.20
CA ARG A 11 6.51 22.48 6.91
C ARG A 11 6.23 22.20 5.43
N SER A 12 6.24 20.94 5.03
CA SER A 12 5.92 20.50 3.68
C SER A 12 4.99 19.30 3.73
N SER A 13 3.77 19.48 3.21
CA SER A 13 2.67 18.49 3.24
C SER A 13 2.99 17.23 2.41
N SER A 14 3.99 17.29 1.53
CA SER A 14 4.43 16.21 0.67
C SER A 14 5.94 16.02 0.84
N ARG A 15 6.36 14.78 1.16
CA ARG A 15 7.76 14.42 1.41
C ARG A 15 8.22 13.40 0.38
N ARG A 16 9.24 13.74 -0.41
CA ARG A 16 9.85 12.87 -1.43
C ARG A 16 11.27 12.52 -1.01
N LEU A 17 11.48 11.27 -0.62
CA LEU A 17 12.78 10.71 -0.23
C LEU A 17 13.26 9.68 -1.26
N THR A 18 12.99 9.92 -2.54
CA THR A 18 13.21 8.94 -3.62
C THR A 18 14.68 8.85 -4.01
N LYS A 19 15.20 7.61 -4.17
CA LYS A 19 16.57 7.33 -4.66
C LYS A 19 17.71 7.90 -3.80
N ASN A 20 17.53 8.00 -2.49
CA ASN A 20 18.51 8.59 -1.58
C ASN A 20 19.40 7.55 -0.87
N GLY A 21 19.42 6.29 -1.33
CA GLY A 21 20.24 5.23 -0.70
C GLY A 21 19.78 4.86 0.71
N ILE A 22 18.53 5.17 1.04
CA ILE A 22 17.89 4.75 2.29
C ILE A 22 17.76 3.24 2.25
N SER A 23 18.33 2.58 3.26
CA SER A 23 18.24 1.12 3.41
C SER A 23 17.26 0.73 4.51
N GLU A 24 17.07 1.60 5.50
CA GLU A 24 16.22 1.34 6.65
C GLU A 24 15.55 2.61 7.16
N VAL A 25 14.33 2.48 7.68
CA VAL A 25 13.59 3.54 8.38
C VAL A 25 13.43 3.16 9.84
N GLU A 26 13.96 3.99 10.74
CA GLU A 26 14.03 3.72 12.17
C GLU A 26 12.69 3.91 12.90
N SER A 27 12.66 3.48 14.16
CA SER A 27 11.53 3.73 15.06
C SER A 27 11.34 5.24 15.27
N HIS A 28 10.09 5.69 15.38
CA HIS A 28 9.74 7.10 15.63
C HIS A 28 10.35 8.08 14.63
N ALA A 29 10.76 7.62 13.45
CA ALA A 29 11.31 8.50 12.44
C ALA A 29 10.30 9.63 12.15
N PHE A 30 9.04 9.34 11.89
CA PHE A 30 8.08 10.41 11.55
C PHE A 30 7.44 11.12 12.76
N ASN A 31 7.97 10.95 13.98
CA ASN A 31 7.35 11.48 15.20
C ASN A 31 7.24 13.02 15.19
N GLY A 32 6.09 13.55 15.62
CA GLY A 32 5.82 14.99 15.67
C GLY A 32 5.62 15.64 14.29
N THR A 33 5.48 14.84 13.23
CA THR A 33 5.32 15.35 11.87
C THR A 33 3.92 15.14 11.32
N LYS A 34 3.44 16.09 10.52
CA LYS A 34 2.21 15.96 9.74
C LYS A 34 2.57 15.69 8.29
N ILE A 35 2.27 14.49 7.80
CA ILE A 35 2.63 14.03 6.46
C ILE A 35 1.34 13.74 5.73
N HIS A 36 1.08 14.41 4.61
CA HIS A 36 -0.07 14.05 3.78
C HIS A 36 0.33 13.02 2.71
N LYS A 37 1.49 13.21 2.07
CA LYS A 37 2.03 12.29 1.07
C LYS A 37 3.49 11.94 1.35
N LEU A 38 3.82 10.65 1.32
CA LEU A 38 5.17 10.12 1.50
C LEU A 38 5.59 9.29 0.29
N PHE A 39 6.66 9.69 -0.37
CA PHE A 39 7.24 8.98 -1.51
C PHE A 39 8.62 8.44 -1.13
N LEU A 40 8.72 7.13 -0.96
CA LEU A 40 9.94 6.35 -0.75
C LEU A 40 10.38 5.60 -2.01
N MET A 41 9.68 5.83 -3.12
CA MET A 41 9.90 5.13 -4.38
C MET A 41 11.36 5.17 -4.85
N GLY A 42 11.88 4.04 -5.30
CA GLY A 42 13.19 3.94 -5.94
C GLY A 42 14.38 3.86 -4.97
N ASN A 43 14.12 3.72 -3.66
CA ASN A 43 15.15 3.27 -2.72
C ASN A 43 15.26 1.75 -2.80
N LEU A 44 16.04 1.26 -3.78
CA LEU A 44 16.15 -0.17 -4.07
C LEU A 44 16.69 -1.01 -2.90
N GLN A 45 17.46 -0.39 -1.99
CA GLN A 45 18.02 -1.04 -0.81
C GLN A 45 17.14 -0.91 0.45
N LEU A 46 16.02 -0.18 0.36
CA LEU A 46 15.10 -0.04 1.48
C LEU A 46 14.40 -1.38 1.72
N SER A 47 14.89 -2.14 2.70
CA SER A 47 14.43 -3.49 3.01
C SER A 47 13.67 -3.59 4.33
N HIS A 48 13.93 -2.66 5.25
CA HIS A 48 13.31 -2.65 6.58
C HIS A 48 12.69 -1.29 6.94
N MET A 49 11.50 -1.35 7.52
CA MET A 49 10.82 -0.19 8.10
C MET A 49 10.26 -0.59 9.46
N HIS A 50 10.76 0.04 10.51
CA HIS A 50 10.41 -0.33 11.88
C HIS A 50 8.90 -0.17 12.13
N ASN A 51 8.29 -1.08 12.90
CA ASN A 51 6.83 -1.09 13.10
C ASN A 51 6.29 0.21 13.72
N ASN A 52 7.12 0.87 14.55
CA ASN A 52 6.83 2.15 15.20
C ASN A 52 7.36 3.38 14.43
N SER A 53 7.73 3.27 13.17
CA SER A 53 8.30 4.39 12.41
C SER A 53 7.35 5.59 12.30
N PHE A 54 6.03 5.35 12.26
CA PHE A 54 4.98 6.38 12.19
C PHE A 54 4.34 6.73 13.54
N LYS A 55 4.84 6.18 14.66
CA LYS A 55 4.28 6.50 15.97
C LYS A 55 4.47 7.99 16.29
N GLY A 56 3.37 8.67 16.58
CA GLY A 56 3.35 10.12 16.82
C GLY A 56 3.35 10.98 15.55
N ALA A 57 3.23 10.38 14.37
CA ALA A 57 3.00 11.09 13.11
C ALA A 57 1.49 11.25 12.83
N GLU A 58 1.11 12.31 12.14
CA GLU A 58 -0.23 12.48 11.57
C GLU A 58 -0.18 12.16 10.07
N GLY A 59 -0.92 11.13 9.64
CA GLY A 59 -0.83 10.54 8.29
C GLY A 59 0.29 9.50 8.16
N PRO A 60 0.74 9.14 6.94
CA PRO A 60 0.37 9.65 5.62
C PRO A 60 -0.94 9.10 5.03
N GLY A 61 -1.69 9.97 4.36
CA GLY A 61 -2.83 9.54 3.53
C GLY A 61 -2.40 8.91 2.20
N PHE A 62 -1.22 9.26 1.68
CA PHE A 62 -0.65 8.66 0.47
C PHE A 62 0.75 8.11 0.75
N LEU A 63 0.98 6.83 0.48
CA LEU A 63 2.25 6.15 0.68
C LEU A 63 2.69 5.45 -0.62
N ASP A 64 3.84 5.85 -1.16
CA ASP A 64 4.48 5.19 -2.30
C ASP A 64 5.82 4.58 -1.91
N ILE A 65 5.86 3.25 -1.87
CA ILE A 65 7.03 2.42 -1.61
C ILE A 65 7.46 1.63 -2.85
N SER A 66 7.02 2.03 -4.04
CA SER A 66 7.31 1.31 -5.28
C SER A 66 8.81 1.22 -5.55
N ARG A 67 9.29 0.13 -6.16
CA ARG A 67 10.73 -0.09 -6.42
C ARG A 67 11.58 0.01 -5.14
N THR A 68 11.17 -0.72 -4.11
CA THR A 68 11.92 -0.92 -2.86
C THR A 68 12.06 -2.43 -2.60
N ALA A 69 12.86 -2.80 -1.60
CA ALA A 69 13.08 -4.18 -1.17
C ALA A 69 12.34 -4.54 0.13
N LEU A 70 11.31 -3.76 0.50
CA LEU A 70 10.54 -3.98 1.72
C LEU A 70 9.86 -5.36 1.70
N SER A 71 10.01 -6.11 2.77
CA SER A 71 9.34 -7.42 2.95
C SER A 71 8.01 -7.32 3.70
N SER A 72 7.79 -6.23 4.43
CA SER A 72 6.59 -5.99 5.24
C SER A 72 6.26 -4.49 5.31
N LEU A 73 5.02 -4.19 5.70
CA LEU A 73 4.56 -2.83 5.97
C LEU A 73 4.43 -2.62 7.49
N PRO A 74 4.79 -1.44 8.03
CA PRO A 74 4.61 -1.16 9.46
C PRO A 74 3.12 -0.98 9.80
N GLU A 75 2.64 -1.66 10.82
CA GLU A 75 1.23 -1.61 11.24
C GLU A 75 0.77 -0.22 11.66
N SER A 76 1.68 0.57 12.26
CA SER A 76 1.39 1.93 12.73
C SER A 76 0.90 2.89 11.63
N VAL A 77 1.18 2.59 10.36
CA VAL A 77 0.78 3.44 9.23
C VAL A 77 -0.56 3.03 8.61
N LEU A 78 -0.95 1.76 8.73
CA LEU A 78 -1.96 1.15 7.88
C LEU A 78 -3.36 1.73 8.08
N GLY A 79 -3.67 2.19 9.30
CA GLY A 79 -4.96 2.79 9.64
C GLY A 79 -5.19 4.15 8.97
N GLU A 80 -4.11 4.88 8.66
CA GLU A 80 -4.17 6.24 8.14
C GLU A 80 -4.02 6.32 6.62
N VAL A 81 -3.45 5.29 5.98
CA VAL A 81 -3.21 5.29 4.54
C VAL A 81 -4.50 5.14 3.75
N GLU A 82 -4.78 6.13 2.89
CA GLU A 82 -5.88 6.09 1.92
C GLU A 82 -5.43 5.53 0.57
N HIS A 83 -4.18 5.80 0.19
CA HIS A 83 -3.61 5.41 -1.11
C HIS A 83 -2.25 4.75 -0.90
N LEU A 84 -2.15 3.47 -1.28
CA LEU A 84 -0.91 2.71 -1.20
C LEU A 84 -0.39 2.36 -2.61
N SER A 85 0.86 2.68 -2.90
CA SER A 85 1.56 2.22 -4.11
C SER A 85 2.79 1.39 -3.72
N ALA A 86 2.75 0.12 -4.07
CA ALA A 86 3.81 -0.87 -3.88
C ALA A 86 4.04 -1.64 -5.18
N VAL A 87 4.35 -0.90 -6.26
CA VAL A 87 4.62 -1.45 -7.60
C VAL A 87 6.09 -1.87 -7.69
N SER A 88 6.36 -3.06 -8.24
CA SER A 88 7.72 -3.62 -8.33
C SER A 88 8.43 -3.75 -6.97
N VAL A 89 7.70 -4.23 -5.95
CA VAL A 89 8.18 -4.56 -4.60
C VAL A 89 8.06 -6.07 -4.42
N PHE A 90 8.92 -6.84 -5.10
CA PHE A 90 8.81 -8.30 -5.19
C PHE A 90 9.13 -9.03 -3.86
N SER A 91 9.78 -8.35 -2.93
CA SER A 91 10.03 -8.82 -1.57
C SER A 91 8.75 -8.82 -0.71
N LEU A 92 7.77 -7.96 -1.02
CA LEU A 92 6.51 -7.84 -0.28
C LEU A 92 5.54 -8.94 -0.72
N ARG A 93 5.77 -10.15 -0.22
CA ARG A 93 5.01 -11.36 -0.61
C ARG A 93 3.66 -11.46 0.11
N ALA A 94 3.59 -10.96 1.34
CA ALA A 94 2.39 -10.97 2.17
C ALA A 94 1.96 -9.55 2.51
N LEU A 95 0.66 -9.33 2.61
CA LEU A 95 0.09 -8.10 3.16
C LEU A 95 -0.42 -8.37 4.58
N PRO A 96 -0.37 -7.36 5.46
CA PRO A 96 -1.05 -7.40 6.75
C PRO A 96 -2.56 -7.65 6.59
N PRO A 97 -3.25 -8.07 7.68
CA PRO A 97 -4.68 -8.26 7.66
C PRO A 97 -5.44 -7.00 7.20
N MET A 98 -6.47 -7.22 6.38
CA MET A 98 -7.30 -6.15 5.82
C MET A 98 -7.99 -5.28 6.89
N SER A 99 -8.21 -5.82 8.09
CA SER A 99 -8.79 -5.09 9.24
C SER A 99 -7.95 -3.89 9.67
N LEU A 100 -6.64 -3.89 9.39
CA LEU A 100 -5.75 -2.78 9.73
C LEU A 100 -5.86 -1.61 8.74
N PHE A 101 -6.41 -1.84 7.54
CA PHE A 101 -6.54 -0.83 6.49
C PHE A 101 -7.90 -0.12 6.59
N THR A 102 -8.08 0.70 7.61
CA THR A 102 -9.38 1.34 7.92
C THR A 102 -9.79 2.42 6.92
N LYS A 103 -8.83 3.17 6.36
CA LYS A 103 -9.09 4.31 5.46
C LYS A 103 -8.72 4.04 4.00
N LEU A 104 -8.21 2.86 3.67
CA LEU A 104 -7.67 2.58 2.34
C LEU A 104 -8.77 2.60 1.24
N ARG A 105 -8.55 3.45 0.23
CA ARG A 105 -9.42 3.69 -0.92
C ARG A 105 -8.78 3.32 -2.26
N GLN A 106 -7.45 3.18 -2.31
CA GLN A 106 -6.76 2.77 -3.52
C GLN A 106 -5.46 2.02 -3.18
N ALA A 107 -5.20 0.93 -3.89
CA ALA A 107 -3.97 0.16 -3.76
C ALA A 107 -3.41 -0.20 -5.15
N ASN A 108 -2.13 0.06 -5.37
CA ASN A 108 -1.40 -0.39 -6.56
C ASN A 108 -0.30 -1.33 -6.12
N LEU A 109 -0.51 -2.62 -6.34
CA LEU A 109 0.33 -3.67 -5.76
C LEU A 109 1.07 -4.44 -6.86
N THR A 110 2.18 -5.07 -6.46
CA THR A 110 3.00 -5.88 -7.36
C THR A 110 2.30 -7.19 -7.73
N TYR A 111 1.63 -7.84 -6.77
CA TYR A 111 0.99 -9.13 -6.99
C TYR A 111 -0.52 -8.96 -7.22
N PRO A 112 -1.06 -9.39 -8.37
CA PRO A 112 -2.51 -9.36 -8.64
C PRO A 112 -3.34 -10.15 -7.63
N SER A 113 -2.73 -11.19 -7.06
CA SER A 113 -3.33 -12.04 -6.05
C SER A 113 -3.79 -11.21 -4.84
N HIS A 114 -2.97 -10.27 -4.36
CA HIS A 114 -3.32 -9.41 -3.22
C HIS A 114 -4.64 -8.66 -3.43
N CYS A 115 -4.98 -8.29 -4.66
CA CYS A 115 -6.22 -7.58 -5.00
C CYS A 115 -7.49 -8.41 -4.67
N CYS A 116 -7.40 -9.75 -4.60
CA CYS A 116 -8.52 -10.62 -4.24
C CYS A 116 -8.95 -10.48 -2.77
N ALA A 117 -7.99 -10.26 -1.86
CA ALA A 117 -8.29 -10.02 -0.45
C ALA A 117 -9.13 -8.75 -0.25
N PHE A 118 -8.79 -7.70 -1.00
CA PHE A 118 -9.53 -6.44 -0.99
C PHE A 118 -10.95 -6.60 -1.56
N HIS A 119 -11.12 -7.39 -2.61
CA HIS A 119 -12.44 -7.61 -3.23
C HIS A 119 -13.41 -8.33 -2.28
N LYS A 120 -12.94 -9.36 -1.57
CA LYS A 120 -13.75 -10.09 -0.57
C LYS A 120 -14.19 -9.17 0.57
N HIS A 121 -13.28 -8.33 1.08
CA HIS A 121 -13.59 -7.41 2.18
C HIS A 121 -14.62 -6.33 1.77
N GLN A 122 -14.64 -5.92 0.50
CA GLN A 122 -15.62 -4.94 0.02
C GLN A 122 -17.01 -5.51 -0.11
N ARG A 123 -17.12 -6.77 -0.56
CA ARG A 123 -18.40 -7.46 -0.63
C ARG A 123 -19.07 -7.52 0.74
N ASN A 124 -18.28 -7.81 1.79
CA ASN A 124 -18.77 -7.81 3.16
C ASN A 124 -19.19 -6.40 3.64
N ARG A 125 -18.49 -5.33 3.24
CA ARG A 125 -18.89 -3.95 3.57
C ARG A 125 -20.14 -3.47 2.81
N TYR A 126 -20.42 -4.04 1.64
CA TYR A 126 -21.58 -3.69 0.83
C TYR A 126 -22.88 -4.31 1.36
N GLU A 127 -22.82 -5.51 1.96
CA GLU A 127 -23.99 -6.14 2.59
C GLU A 127 -24.50 -5.38 3.84
N ASP A 128 -23.68 -4.48 4.42
CA ASP A 128 -24.04 -3.67 5.60
C ASP A 128 -24.51 -2.24 5.30
N LYS A 129 -24.31 -1.69 4.09
CA LYS A 129 -24.69 -0.29 3.78
C LYS A 129 -25.20 -0.10 2.34
N HIS A 130 -26.50 0.14 2.22
CA HIS A 130 -27.18 0.67 1.02
C HIS A 130 -26.81 2.15 0.76
N THR A 131 -25.54 2.45 0.47
CA THR A 131 -25.13 3.77 -0.03
C THR A 131 -24.13 3.62 -1.18
N LEU A 132 -24.61 3.96 -2.38
CA LEU A 132 -23.88 3.99 -3.64
C LEU A 132 -22.80 5.08 -3.63
N GLN A 133 -21.56 4.85 -3.16
CA GLN A 133 -20.47 5.77 -3.57
C GLN A 133 -18.98 5.41 -3.44
N ASP A 134 -18.57 4.19 -3.09
CA ASP A 134 -17.13 3.90 -3.05
C ASP A 134 -16.72 2.80 -4.06
N ARG A 135 -16.58 3.21 -5.32
CA ARG A 135 -15.75 2.45 -6.28
C ARG A 135 -14.28 2.62 -5.90
N ILE A 136 -13.81 1.77 -5.01
CA ILE A 136 -12.39 1.62 -4.70
C ILE A 136 -11.75 0.98 -5.95
N TYR A 137 -11.02 1.79 -6.74
CA TYR A 137 -10.26 1.34 -7.91
C TYR A 137 -9.09 0.46 -7.43
N LEU A 138 -9.39 -0.83 -7.28
CA LEU A 138 -8.68 -1.66 -6.31
C LEU A 138 -7.29 -2.14 -6.70
N CYS A 139 -6.92 -2.01 -7.95
CA CYS A 139 -5.60 -2.35 -8.46
C CYS A 139 -5.60 -1.91 -9.91
N ILE A 140 -4.58 -1.19 -10.39
CA ILE A 140 -4.42 -0.88 -11.83
C ILE A 140 -4.47 -2.15 -12.71
N LEU A 141 -4.30 -3.35 -12.13
CA LEU A 141 -4.55 -4.62 -12.82
C LEU A 141 -6.01 -4.85 -13.22
N CYS A 142 -7.02 -4.29 -12.54
CA CYS A 142 -8.41 -4.36 -13.03
C CYS A 142 -8.57 -3.65 -14.39
N HIS A 143 -7.76 -2.63 -14.68
CA HIS A 143 -7.69 -2.03 -16.01
C HIS A 143 -6.95 -2.93 -17.01
N ILE A 144 -5.87 -3.61 -16.61
CA ILE A 144 -5.15 -4.55 -17.49
C ILE A 144 -6.01 -5.79 -17.80
N TYR A 145 -6.73 -6.35 -16.83
CA TYR A 145 -7.71 -7.42 -17.08
C TYR A 145 -8.84 -6.96 -18.02
N SER A 146 -9.28 -5.70 -17.93
CA SER A 146 -10.25 -5.15 -18.88
C SER A 146 -9.67 -4.93 -20.28
N ALA A 147 -8.34 -4.75 -20.41
CA ALA A 147 -7.62 -4.61 -21.68
C ALA A 147 -7.23 -5.98 -22.30
N LEU A 148 -7.00 -7.00 -21.47
CA LEU A 148 -6.78 -8.40 -21.88
C LEU A 148 -8.05 -9.10 -22.41
N ARG A 149 -9.23 -8.46 -22.30
CA ARG A 149 -10.47 -8.86 -22.99
C ARG A 149 -10.31 -9.04 -24.50
N LYS A 150 -9.22 -8.54 -25.10
CA LYS A 150 -8.98 -8.69 -26.54
C LYS A 150 -8.36 -10.03 -26.97
N TYR A 151 -7.82 -10.87 -26.08
CA TYR A 151 -6.96 -11.98 -26.54
C TYR A 151 -7.19 -13.39 -25.97
N SER A 152 -8.04 -13.63 -24.96
CA SER A 152 -8.42 -15.02 -24.60
C SER A 152 -9.67 -15.05 -23.71
N ALA A 153 -10.39 -16.17 -23.73
CA ALA A 153 -11.73 -16.42 -23.17
C ALA A 153 -11.99 -15.84 -21.75
N PRO A 154 -13.25 -15.49 -21.41
CA PRO A 154 -13.56 -14.65 -20.26
C PRO A 154 -13.52 -15.43 -18.94
N LEU A 155 -12.38 -15.47 -18.27
CA LEU A 155 -12.36 -15.70 -16.83
C LEU A 155 -12.72 -14.38 -16.15
N ASN A 156 -13.89 -14.32 -15.50
CA ASN A 156 -14.26 -13.12 -14.73
C ASN A 156 -13.30 -12.97 -13.52
N PHE A 157 -13.19 -11.77 -12.96
CA PHE A 157 -12.28 -11.50 -11.84
C PHE A 157 -12.57 -12.39 -10.61
N ALA A 158 -13.84 -12.75 -10.38
CA ALA A 158 -14.21 -13.69 -9.32
C ALA A 158 -13.71 -15.12 -9.60
N THR A 159 -13.70 -15.56 -10.86
CA THR A 159 -13.11 -16.84 -11.29
C THR A 159 -11.59 -16.83 -11.13
N PHE A 160 -10.93 -15.72 -11.46
CA PHE A 160 -9.49 -15.55 -11.19
C PHE A 160 -9.19 -15.65 -9.68
N CYS A 161 -9.95 -14.95 -8.85
CA CYS A 161 -9.79 -15.03 -7.40
C CYS A 161 -10.06 -16.43 -6.84
N HIS A 162 -11.06 -17.14 -7.38
CA HIS A 162 -11.38 -18.52 -7.00
C HIS A 162 -10.26 -19.51 -7.39
N ILE A 163 -9.68 -19.36 -8.60
CA ILE A 163 -8.58 -20.21 -9.09
C ILE A 163 -7.27 -19.92 -8.35
N SER A 164 -7.00 -18.64 -8.05
CA SER A 164 -5.74 -18.20 -7.43
C SER A 164 -5.53 -18.67 -6.00
N GLY A 165 -6.51 -19.34 -5.38
CA GLY A 165 -6.31 -20.17 -4.21
C GLY A 165 -5.55 -19.49 -3.07
N PHE A 166 -6.03 -18.34 -2.59
CA PHE A 166 -5.58 -17.79 -1.30
C PHE A 166 -5.97 -18.75 -0.17
N LYS A 167 -5.12 -19.74 0.07
CA LYS A 167 -4.97 -20.35 1.39
C LYS A 167 -3.98 -19.46 2.16
N HIS A 168 -4.38 -19.11 3.38
CA HIS A 168 -3.58 -18.36 4.36
C HIS A 168 -2.16 -18.89 4.51
#